data_AF-A0A382JUA7-F1
#
_entry.id   AF-A0A382JUA7-F1
#
_cell.length_a   1.000
_cell.length_b   1.000
_cell.length_c   1.000
_cell.angle_alpha   90.00
_cell.angle_beta   90.00
_cell.angle_gamma   90.00
#
_symmetry.space_group_name_H-M   'P 1'
#
loop_
_entity.id
_entity.type
_entity.pdbx_description
1 polymer ?
#
loop_
_entity_poly.entity_id
_entity_poly.type
_entity_poly.pdbx_seq_one_letter_code
_entity_poly.pdbx_strand_id
1 'polypeptide(L)' 'MNTLEQTTQLAIELIKQQKVSDYEFSVGKSSGVSTSVRLSEVETLKYHLDASFDVSVYIGKNKGQA' A
#
# COMPACT_ATOMS: atom_id res chain seq x y z
N MET A 1 -10.16 -12.49 -9.77
CA MET A 1 -8.98 -11.91 -9.10
C MET A 1 -9.43 -10.79 -8.21
N ASN A 2 -8.94 -10.77 -6.97
CA ASN A 2 -9.16 -9.68 -6.02
C ASN A 2 -8.44 -8.40 -6.52
N THR A 3 -8.95 -7.22 -6.18
CA THR A 3 -8.37 -5.92 -6.60
C THR A 3 -6.89 -5.80 -6.25
N LEU A 4 -6.45 -6.33 -5.09
CA LEU A 4 -5.03 -6.32 -4.71
C LEU A 4 -4.15 -7.17 -5.64
N GLU A 5 -4.65 -8.33 -6.10
CA GLU A 5 -3.95 -9.19 -7.04
C GLU A 5 -3.81 -8.52 -8.41
N GLN A 6 -4.86 -7.80 -8.85
CA GLN A 6 -4.83 -7.03 -10.10
C GLN A 6 -3.82 -5.89 -10.03
N THR A 7 -3.79 -5.13 -8.93
CA THR A 7 -2.81 -4.08 -8.71
C THR A 7 -1.39 -4.64 -8.66
N THR A 8 -1.19 -5.77 -7.99
CA THR A 8 0.09 -6.47 -7.92
C THR A 8 0.58 -6.86 -9.31
N GLN A 9 -0.31 -7.47 -10.12
CA GLN A 9 0.02 -7.89 -11.47
C GLN A 9 0.36 -6.70 -12.38
N LEU A 10 -0.43 -5.63 -12.31
CA LEU A 10 -0.19 -4.40 -13.06
C LEU A 10 1.15 -3.76 -12.67
N ALA A 11 1.48 -3.71 -11.39
CA ALA A 11 2.76 -3.18 -10.92
C ALA A 11 3.94 -3.99 -11.48
N ILE A 12 3.87 -5.33 -11.44
CA ILE A 12 4.89 -6.21 -12.03
C ILE A 12 5.06 -5.93 -13.52
N GLU A 13 3.97 -5.83 -14.26
CA GLU A 13 4.00 -5.57 -15.70
C GLU A 13 4.66 -4.22 -16.02
N LEU A 14 4.29 -3.16 -15.30
CA LEU A 14 4.85 -1.83 -15.49
C LEU A 14 6.33 -1.76 -15.09
N ILE A 15 6.73 -2.40 -14.00
CA ILE A 15 8.13 -2.43 -13.55
C ILE A 15 9.00 -3.21 -14.55
N LYS A 16 8.50 -4.35 -15.07
CA LYS A 16 9.22 -5.14 -16.09
C LYS A 16 9.43 -4.40 -17.41
N GLN A 17 8.62 -3.40 -17.73
CA GLN A 17 8.84 -2.53 -18.89
C GLN A 17 10.00 -1.56 -18.67
N GLN A 18 10.46 -1.38 -17.42
CA GLN A 18 11.58 -0.51 -17.07
C GLN A 18 12.90 -1.27 -17.07
N LYS A 19 14.01 -0.56 -17.27
CA LYS A 19 15.38 -1.12 -17.22
C LYS A 19 15.89 -1.26 -15.78
N VAL A 20 15.10 -1.88 -14.91
CA VAL A 20 15.49 -2.18 -13.52
C VAL A 20 16.20 -3.52 -13.45
N SER A 21 17.17 -3.64 -12.55
CA SER A 21 17.88 -4.88 -12.25
C SER A 21 17.10 -5.78 -11.30
N ASP A 22 16.39 -5.19 -10.34
CA ASP A 22 15.55 -5.91 -9.37
C ASP A 22 14.47 -4.98 -8.80
N TYR A 23 13.46 -5.54 -8.13
CA TYR A 23 12.40 -4.78 -7.48
C TYR A 23 11.73 -5.53 -6.32
N GLU A 24 11.24 -4.77 -5.35
CA GLU A 24 10.35 -5.23 -4.28
C GLU A 24 9.22 -4.21 -4.13
N PHE A 25 8.01 -4.65 -3.85
CA PHE A 25 6.91 -3.74 -3.56
C PHE A 25 5.90 -4.38 -2.62
N SER A 26 5.10 -3.54 -1.96
CA SER A 26 4.01 -3.96 -1.10
C SER A 26 2.72 -3.25 -1.51
N VAL A 27 1.59 -3.96 -1.42
CA VAL A 27 0.26 -3.40 -1.64
C VAL A 27 -0.59 -3.72 -0.43
N GLY A 28 -1.13 -2.70 0.21
CA GLY A 28 -1.90 -2.81 1.44
C GLY A 28 -3.32 -2.29 1.25
N LYS A 29 -4.27 -2.92 1.93
CA LYS A 29 -5.61 -2.37 2.14
C LYS A 29 -6.06 -2.73 3.54
N SER A 30 -6.52 -1.75 4.30
CA SER A 30 -7.11 -1.94 5.61
C SER A 30 -8.40 -1.15 5.73
N SER A 31 -9.29 -1.63 6.61
CA SER A 31 -10.46 -0.89 7.01
C SER A 31 -10.77 -1.19 8.47
N GLY A 32 -11.43 -0.25 9.15
CA GLY A 32 -11.71 -0.41 10.56
C GLY A 32 -12.50 0.75 11.12
N VAL A 33 -12.82 0.66 12.41
CA VAL A 33 -13.52 1.71 13.14
C VAL A 33 -12.76 2.00 14.42
N SER A 34 -12.48 3.29 14.66
CA SER A 34 -11.89 3.79 15.90
C SER A 34 -12.97 4.52 16.69
N THR A 35 -13.11 4.20 17.97
CA THR A 35 -14.07 4.84 18.88
C THR A 35 -13.36 5.43 20.09
N SER A 36 -13.81 6.60 20.55
CA SER A 36 -13.39 7.18 21.83
C SER A 36 -14.59 7.66 22.63
N VAL A 37 -14.54 7.43 23.95
CA VAL A 37 -15.57 7.83 24.91
C VAL A 37 -14.95 8.60 26.07
N ARG A 38 -15.65 9.60 26.59
CA ARG A 38 -15.24 10.39 27.75
C ARG A 38 -16.45 10.83 28.53
N LEU A 39 -16.39 10.71 29.86
CA LEU A 39 -17.50 11.06 30.76
C LEU A 39 -18.83 10.42 30.34
N SER A 40 -18.78 9.15 29.93
CA SER A 40 -19.91 8.37 29.40
C SER A 40 -20.54 8.89 28.10
N GLU A 41 -19.91 9.87 27.45
CA GLU A 41 -20.32 10.40 26.15
C GLU A 41 -19.37 9.91 25.04
N VAL A 42 -19.91 9.66 23.85
CA VAL A 42 -19.11 9.31 22.68
C VAL A 42 -18.46 10.59 22.13
N GLU A 43 -17.13 10.63 22.13
CA GLU A 43 -16.39 11.76 21.55
C GLU A 43 -16.12 11.53 20.06
N THR A 44 -15.69 10.33 19.68
CA THR A 44 -15.40 10.02 18.27
C THR A 44 -15.85 8.64 17.87
N LEU A 45 -16.36 8.55 16.64
CA LEU A 45 -16.64 7.32 15.90
C LEU A 45 -16.08 7.55 14.49
N LYS A 46 -14.92 6.95 14.18
CA LYS A 46 -14.19 7.20 12.94
C LYS A 46 -14.07 5.93 12.13
N TYR A 47 -14.45 6.00 10.87
CA TYR A 47 -14.26 4.92 9.91
C TYR A 47 -12.96 5.13 9.15
N HIS A 48 -12.19 4.05 9.00
CA HIS A 48 -10.93 4.01 8.26
C HIS A 48 -11.10 3.14 7.01
N LEU A 49 -10.54 3.62 5.91
CA LEU A 49 -10.42 2.87 4.65
C LEU A 49 -9.10 3.29 4.01
N ASP A 50 -8.03 2.60 4.40
CA ASP A 50 -6.68 2.94 3.99
C ASP A 50 -6.23 1.98 2.88
N ALA A 51 -5.49 2.52 1.93
CA ALA A 51 -4.81 1.77 0.89
C ALA A 51 -3.39 2.30 0.76
N SER A 52 -2.43 1.41 0.52
CA SER A 52 -1.03 1.76 0.38
C SER A 52 -0.39 1.00 -0.78
N PHE A 53 0.62 1.64 -1.36
CA PHE A 53 1.50 1.06 -2.36
C PHE A 53 2.90 1.62 -2.14
N ASP A 54 3.85 0.75 -1.87
CA ASP A 54 5.24 1.12 -1.61
C ASP A 54 6.11 0.31 -2.55
N VAL A 55 7.03 0.96 -3.26
CA VAL A 55 7.90 0.28 -4.24
C VAL A 55 9.35 0.68 -4.05
N SER A 56 10.22 -0.31 -4.17
CA SER A 56 11.66 -0.14 -4.23
C SER A 56 12.19 -0.81 -5.50
N VAL A 57 12.96 -0.07 -6.27
CA VAL A 57 13.61 -0.56 -7.50
C VAL A 57 15.12 -0.45 -7.38
N TYR A 58 15.80 -1.37 -8.04
CA TYR A 58 17.25 -1.45 -8.05
C TYR A 58 17.79 -1.31 -9.48
N ILE A 59 18.81 -0.48 -9.67
CA ILE A 59 19.58 -0.38 -10.92
C ILE A 59 21.04 -0.62 -10.57
N GLY A 60 21.51 -1.85 -10.76
CA GLY A 60 22.80 -2.31 -10.25
C GLY A 60 22.86 -2.20 -8.72
N LYS A 61 23.73 -1.32 -8.21
CA LYS A 61 23.90 -1.08 -6.76
C LYS A 61 23.13 0.14 -6.25
N ASN A 62 22.32 0.78 -7.09
CA ASN A 62 21.55 1.97 -6.73
C ASN A 62 20.11 1.59 -6.41
N LYS A 63 19.57 2.06 -5.27
CA LYS A 63 18.18 1.85 -4.84
C LYS A 63 17.39 3.16 -4.97
N GLY A 64 16.18 3.09 -5.49
CA GLY A 64 15.18 4.15 -5.45
C GLY A 64 13.88 3.65 -4.82
N GLN A 65 13.20 4.51 -4.07
CA GLN A 65 11.95 4.16 -3.37
C GLN A 65 10.91 5.27 -3.56
N ALA A 66 9.64 4.89 -3.65
CA ALA A 66 8.48 5.77 -3.71
C ALA A 66 7.29 5.17 -2.95
#